data_AF-A0A7Z9R497-F1
#
_entry.id   AF-A0A7Z9R497-F1
#
_cell.length_a   1.000
_cell.length_b   1.000
_cell.length_c   1.000
_cell.angle_alpha   90.00
_cell.angle_beta   90.00
_cell.angle_gamma   90.00
#
_symmetry.space_group_name_H-M   'P 1'
#
loop_
_entity.id
_entity.type
_entity.pdbx_description
1 polymer ?
#
loop_
_entity_poly.entity_id
_entity_poly.type
_entity_poly.pdbx_seq_one_letter_code
_entity_poly.pdbx_strand_id
1 'polypeptide(L)'
;AERICATPESGKSYSPLSLVGELGFEKKIIKIVHPESFRPAPKVDSAVIRLIPRNSGLTPENEKRFLRWSQLLFQQRRKTLMNGIRQHYPEWYQNCGDSLRDKFELRRPETLDFNEWMKLFSDYMQNEKNEICQEIRNFAKKEV
;
A
#
# COMPACT_ATOMS: atom_id res chain seq x y z
N ALA A 1 3.98 4.94 -17.19
CA ALA A 1 3.96 6.25 -16.49
C ALA A 1 2.69 6.43 -15.67
N GLU A 2 1.51 6.29 -16.28
CA GLU A 2 0.22 6.50 -15.61
C GLU A 2 0.07 5.77 -14.28
N ARG A 3 0.34 4.46 -14.24
CA ARG A 3 0.24 3.68 -12.98
C ARG A 3 1.18 4.17 -11.88
N ILE A 4 2.38 4.60 -12.22
CA ILE A 4 3.33 5.13 -11.24
C ILE A 4 2.75 6.42 -10.66
N CYS A 5 2.27 7.34 -11.51
CA CYS A 5 1.73 8.65 -11.10
C CYS A 5 0.25 8.62 -10.69
N ALA A 6 -0.40 7.45 -10.70
CA ALA A 6 -1.82 7.34 -10.40
C ALA A 6 -2.11 7.65 -8.92
N THR A 7 -3.27 8.26 -8.72
CA THR A 7 -3.94 8.52 -7.44
C THR A 7 -5.18 7.62 -7.34
N PRO A 8 -5.85 7.50 -6.17
CA PRO A 8 -7.11 6.76 -6.07
C PRO A 8 -8.17 7.20 -7.09
N GLU A 9 -8.21 8.49 -7.42
CA GLU A 9 -9.10 9.08 -8.43
C GLU A 9 -8.80 8.57 -9.86
N SER A 10 -7.60 8.07 -10.11
CA SER A 10 -7.20 7.48 -11.41
C SER A 10 -7.81 6.09 -11.65
N GLY A 11 -8.57 5.56 -10.68
CA GLY A 11 -9.34 4.32 -10.81
C GLY A 11 -8.47 3.12 -11.18
N LYS A 12 -8.70 2.53 -12.37
CA LYS A 12 -8.04 1.27 -12.80
C LYS A 12 -6.51 1.36 -12.84
N SER A 13 -5.96 2.56 -13.05
CA SER A 13 -4.52 2.82 -13.09
C SER A 13 -3.89 2.82 -11.69
N TYR A 14 -4.69 3.03 -10.63
CA TYR A 14 -4.20 2.93 -9.25
C TYR A 14 -3.93 1.48 -8.87
N SER A 15 -2.71 1.21 -8.40
CA SER A 15 -2.18 -0.14 -8.21
C SER A 15 -1.03 -0.15 -7.19
N PRO A 16 -0.48 -1.32 -6.79
CA PRO A 16 0.70 -1.37 -5.92
C PRO A 16 1.88 -0.54 -6.45
N LEU A 17 2.02 -0.41 -7.77
CA LEU A 17 3.07 0.41 -8.38
C LEU A 17 2.89 1.92 -8.08
N SER A 18 1.65 2.36 -7.87
CA SER A 18 1.33 3.72 -7.45
C SER A 18 1.84 3.99 -6.04
N LEU A 19 1.72 3.00 -5.14
CA LEU A 19 2.27 3.07 -3.79
C LEU A 19 3.80 3.04 -3.78
N VAL A 20 4.44 2.25 -4.64
CA VAL A 20 5.91 2.29 -4.81
C VAL A 20 6.38 3.68 -5.19
N GLY A 21 5.75 4.28 -6.20
CA GLY A 21 6.09 5.62 -6.65
C GLY A 21 5.90 6.66 -5.55
N GLU A 22 4.80 6.56 -4.81
CA GLU A 22 4.49 7.48 -3.71
C GLU A 22 5.42 7.24 -2.51
N LEU A 23 5.82 6.01 -2.20
CA LEU A 23 6.69 5.75 -1.06
C LEU A 23 8.03 6.48 -1.17
N GLY A 24 8.67 6.41 -2.34
CA GLY A 24 10.02 6.95 -2.54
C GLY A 24 10.10 8.31 -3.23
N PHE A 25 9.02 8.79 -3.87
CA PHE A 25 9.12 9.96 -4.75
C PHE A 25 7.93 10.91 -4.68
N GLU A 26 8.20 12.21 -4.82
CA GLU A 26 7.23 13.14 -5.40
C GLU A 26 7.24 12.94 -6.92
N LYS A 27 6.08 12.61 -7.49
CA LYS A 27 5.96 12.09 -8.86
C LYS A 27 5.00 12.92 -9.69
N LYS A 28 5.37 13.20 -10.94
CA LYS A 28 4.53 13.95 -11.88
C LYS A 28 4.79 13.52 -13.32
N ILE A 29 3.72 13.37 -14.11
CA ILE A 29 3.84 13.28 -15.57
C ILE A 29 4.10 14.69 -16.11
N ILE A 30 5.23 14.88 -16.77
CA ILE A 30 5.63 16.18 -17.33
C ILE A 30 5.10 16.33 -18.76
N LYS A 31 5.18 15.26 -19.54
CA LYS A 31 4.81 15.28 -20.96
C LYS A 31 4.47 13.88 -21.46
N ILE A 32 3.46 13.80 -22.33
CA ILE A 32 3.18 12.62 -23.16
C ILE A 32 3.92 12.80 -24.50
N VAL A 33 4.55 11.74 -24.98
CA VAL A 33 5.32 11.71 -26.22
C VAL A 33 4.70 10.68 -27.15
N HIS A 34 4.09 11.17 -28.22
CA HIS A 34 3.37 10.33 -29.18
C HIS A 34 4.33 9.54 -30.11
N PRO A 35 3.89 8.39 -30.66
CA PRO A 35 4.72 7.52 -31.50
C PRO A 35 5.43 8.20 -32.67
N GLU A 36 4.83 9.24 -33.25
CA GLU A 36 5.38 9.99 -34.39
C GLU A 36 6.71 10.68 -34.06
N SER A 37 7.03 10.80 -32.77
CA SER A 37 8.30 11.36 -32.28
C SER A 37 9.48 10.38 -32.38
N PHE A 38 9.26 9.12 -32.75
CA PHE A 38 10.28 8.06 -32.76
C PHE A 38 10.47 7.44 -34.15
N ARG A 39 11.66 6.88 -34.41
CA ARG A 39 11.94 6.06 -35.60
C ARG A 39 12.71 4.79 -35.23
N PRO A 40 12.16 3.59 -35.49
CA PRO A 40 10.79 3.32 -35.95
C PRO A 40 9.74 3.72 -34.90
N ALA A 41 8.52 4.07 -35.35
CA ALA A 41 7.43 4.48 -34.47
C ALA A 41 6.91 3.29 -33.64
N PRO A 42 6.81 3.41 -32.30
CA PRO A 42 6.23 2.37 -31.44
C PRO A 42 4.71 2.27 -31.60
N LYS A 43 4.08 1.22 -31.04
CA LYS A 43 2.62 1.01 -31.07
C LYS A 43 1.86 1.70 -29.93
N VAL A 44 2.55 2.38 -29.02
CA VAL A 44 1.99 2.93 -27.79
C VAL A 44 2.59 4.30 -27.49
N ASP A 45 1.85 5.14 -26.76
CA ASP A 45 2.37 6.40 -26.25
C ASP A 45 3.49 6.20 -25.24
N SER A 46 4.47 7.11 -25.29
CA SER A 46 5.51 7.25 -24.27
C SER A 46 5.20 8.42 -23.34
N ALA A 47 5.87 8.48 -22.20
CA ALA A 47 5.68 9.59 -21.26
C ALA A 47 6.97 9.90 -20.49
N VAL A 48 7.23 11.19 -20.33
CA VAL A 48 8.30 11.71 -19.47
C VAL A 48 7.71 11.99 -18.10
N ILE A 49 8.28 11.33 -17.09
CA ILE A 49 7.89 11.52 -15.68
C ILE A 49 9.04 12.14 -14.91
N ARG A 50 8.71 13.02 -13.97
CA ARG A 50 9.63 13.56 -12.98
C ARG A 50 9.43 12.80 -11.67
N LEU A 51 10.52 12.32 -11.11
CA LEU A 51 10.58 11.65 -9.82
C LEU A 51 11.59 12.40 -8.96
N ILE A 52 11.13 13.03 -7.89
CA ILE A 52 11.99 13.72 -6.93
C ILE A 52 12.04 12.82 -5.69
N PRO A 53 13.22 12.32 -5.28
CA PRO A 53 13.34 11.49 -4.08
C PRO A 53 12.73 12.17 -2.86
N ARG A 54 11.93 11.44 -2.11
CA ARG A 54 11.36 11.90 -0.83
C ARG A 54 11.57 10.85 0.24
N ASN A 55 11.60 11.29 1.49
CA ASN A 55 11.66 10.40 2.64
C ASN A 55 10.23 9.95 3.00
N SER A 56 10.00 8.63 3.07
CA SER A 56 8.72 8.03 3.46
C SER A 56 8.43 8.15 4.97
N GLY A 57 9.46 8.43 5.78
CA GLY A 57 9.43 8.35 7.24
C GLY A 57 9.58 6.92 7.77
N LEU A 58 9.67 5.90 6.90
CA LEU A 58 9.92 4.51 7.28
C LEU A 58 11.41 4.17 7.17
N THR A 59 11.84 3.19 7.97
CA THR A 59 13.15 2.55 7.74
C THR A 59 13.12 1.75 6.44
N PRO A 60 14.27 1.50 5.79
CA PRO A 60 14.32 0.69 4.57
C PRO A 60 13.71 -0.71 4.71
N GLU A 61 13.77 -1.29 5.91
CA GLU A 61 13.11 -2.57 6.21
C GLU A 61 11.59 -2.41 6.24
N ASN A 62 11.07 -1.38 6.93
CA ASN A 62 9.64 -1.12 7.00
C ASN A 62 9.06 -0.70 5.64
N GLU A 63 9.82 -0.04 4.77
CA GLU A 63 9.42 0.19 3.38
C GLU A 63 9.19 -1.12 2.63
N LYS A 64 10.12 -2.08 2.72
CA LYS A 64 9.96 -3.41 2.12
C LYS A 64 8.76 -4.16 2.70
N ARG A 65 8.53 -4.03 4.01
CA ARG A 65 7.36 -4.63 4.68
C ARG A 65 6.07 -4.00 4.19
N PHE A 66 5.99 -2.68 4.13
CA PHE A 66 4.83 -1.93 3.61
C PHE A 66 4.48 -2.33 2.18
N LEU A 67 5.48 -2.43 1.30
CA LEU A 67 5.25 -2.80 -0.10
C LEU A 67 4.73 -4.24 -0.24
N ARG A 68 5.31 -5.19 0.50
CA ARG A 68 4.81 -6.58 0.51
C ARG A 68 3.40 -6.66 1.10
N TRP A 69 3.17 -5.96 2.20
CA TRP A 69 1.90 -5.98 2.91
C TRP A 69 0.76 -5.39 2.06
N SER A 70 0.99 -4.22 1.47
CA SER A 70 0.02 -3.55 0.59
C SER A 70 -0.23 -4.36 -0.69
N GLN A 71 0.81 -4.97 -1.27
CA GLN A 71 0.67 -5.84 -2.45
C GLN A 71 -0.30 -6.99 -2.19
N LEU A 72 -0.24 -7.64 -1.03
CA LEU A 72 -1.16 -8.73 -0.66
C LEU A 72 -2.61 -8.24 -0.61
N LEU A 73 -2.84 -7.07 -0.01
CA LEU A 73 -4.18 -6.48 0.08
C LEU A 73 -4.73 -6.07 -1.30
N PHE A 74 -3.86 -5.70 -2.25
CA PHE A 74 -4.26 -5.39 -3.63
C PHE A 74 -4.55 -6.62 -4.50
N GLN A 75 -4.16 -7.84 -4.11
CA GLN A 75 -4.42 -9.04 -4.94
C GLN A 75 -5.92 -9.23 -5.22
N GLN A 76 -6.77 -8.82 -4.29
CA GLN A 76 -8.22 -8.91 -4.39
C GLN A 76 -8.89 -7.57 -4.69
N ARG A 77 -8.49 -6.89 -5.77
CA ARG A 77 -9.00 -5.55 -6.15
C ARG A 77 -10.51 -5.39 -6.13
N ARG A 78 -11.26 -6.46 -6.43
CA ARG A 78 -12.74 -6.46 -6.49
C ARG A 78 -13.42 -6.76 -5.15
N LYS A 79 -12.66 -7.13 -4.11
CA LYS A 79 -13.16 -7.38 -2.76
C LYS A 79 -12.90 -6.17 -1.88
N THR A 80 -13.66 -6.07 -0.79
CA THR A 80 -13.43 -5.03 0.22
C THR A 80 -12.08 -5.25 0.89
N LEU A 81 -11.47 -4.16 1.38
CA LEU A 81 -10.21 -4.18 2.11
C LEU A 81 -10.24 -5.19 3.27
N MET A 82 -11.36 -5.26 4.00
CA MET A 82 -11.56 -6.19 5.10
C MET A 82 -11.47 -7.66 4.68
N ASN A 83 -11.90 -8.01 3.46
CA ASN A 83 -11.74 -9.37 2.97
C ASN A 83 -10.27 -9.71 2.72
N GLY A 84 -9.50 -8.78 2.18
CA GLY A 84 -8.05 -8.93 2.03
C GLY A 84 -7.36 -9.09 3.38
N ILE A 85 -7.72 -8.26 4.38
CA ILE A 85 -7.16 -8.34 5.73
C ILE A 85 -7.52 -9.67 6.39
N ARG A 86 -8.79 -10.07 6.38
CA ARG A 86 -9.22 -11.36 6.95
C ARG A 86 -8.50 -12.55 6.33
N GLN A 87 -8.19 -12.50 5.04
CA GLN A 87 -7.52 -13.58 4.34
C GLN A 87 -6.01 -13.63 4.61
N HIS A 88 -5.33 -12.49 4.60
CA HIS A 88 -3.86 -12.44 4.67
C HIS A 88 -3.33 -12.17 6.09
N TYR A 89 -4.16 -11.61 6.97
CA TYR A 89 -3.83 -11.21 8.35
C TYR A 89 -4.97 -11.58 9.31
N PRO A 90 -5.27 -12.88 9.48
CA PRO A 90 -6.43 -13.33 10.26
C PRO A 90 -6.33 -12.99 11.74
N GLU A 91 -5.15 -13.01 12.35
CA GLU A 91 -4.94 -12.66 13.77
C GLU A 91 -5.25 -11.18 14.01
N TRP A 92 -4.71 -10.30 13.16
CA TRP A 92 -5.03 -8.88 13.21
C TRP A 92 -6.54 -8.61 12.99
N TYR A 93 -7.18 -9.36 12.08
CA TYR A 93 -8.62 -9.26 11.89
C TYR A 93 -9.41 -9.73 13.12
N GLN A 94 -8.97 -10.77 13.84
CA GLN A 94 -9.65 -11.21 15.06
C GLN A 94 -9.53 -10.18 16.19
N ASN A 95 -8.37 -9.53 16.30
CA ASN A 95 -8.10 -8.58 17.38
C ASN A 95 -8.71 -7.19 17.13
N CYS A 96 -8.83 -6.76 15.87
CA CYS A 96 -9.26 -5.40 15.53
C CYS A 96 -10.36 -5.31 14.46
N GLY A 97 -10.93 -6.44 14.03
CA GLY A 97 -11.82 -6.52 12.86
C GLY A 97 -13.04 -5.61 12.91
N ASP A 98 -13.68 -5.46 14.07
CA ASP A 98 -14.85 -4.60 14.23
C ASP A 98 -14.47 -3.12 14.08
N SER A 99 -13.42 -2.67 14.78
CA SER A 99 -12.92 -1.28 14.66
C SER A 99 -12.45 -0.93 13.25
N LEU A 100 -11.83 -1.88 12.55
CA LEU A 100 -11.39 -1.71 11.17
C LEU A 100 -12.56 -1.66 10.20
N ARG A 101 -13.62 -2.45 10.47
CA ARG A 101 -14.85 -2.43 9.70
C ARG A 101 -15.60 -1.11 9.88
N ASP A 102 -15.65 -0.55 11.09
CA ASP A 102 -16.28 0.75 11.32
C ASP A 102 -15.53 1.88 10.59
N LYS A 103 -14.20 1.80 10.52
CA LYS A 103 -13.35 2.82 9.88
C LYS A 103 -13.35 2.77 8.36
N PHE A 104 -13.39 1.58 7.76
CA PHE A 104 -13.24 1.40 6.30
C PHE A 104 -14.46 0.79 5.61
N GLU A 105 -15.46 0.34 6.37
CA GLU A 105 -16.74 -0.21 5.89
C GLU A 105 -16.58 -1.16 4.70
N LEU A 106 -17.13 -0.77 3.53
CA LEU A 106 -17.13 -1.51 2.28
C LEU A 106 -16.06 -1.01 1.29
N ARG A 107 -15.09 -0.21 1.74
CA ARG A 107 -14.05 0.34 0.87
C ARG A 107 -13.16 -0.75 0.28
N ARG A 108 -12.70 -0.49 -0.93
CA ARG A 108 -11.74 -1.34 -1.65
C ARG A 108 -10.33 -0.78 -1.50
N PRO A 109 -9.29 -1.62 -1.61
CA PRO A 109 -7.89 -1.18 -1.52
C PRO A 109 -7.56 -0.01 -2.47
N GLU A 110 -8.13 -0.02 -3.68
CA GLU A 110 -7.87 1.02 -4.69
C GLU A 110 -8.52 2.38 -4.38
N THR A 111 -9.34 2.47 -3.34
CA THR A 111 -9.93 3.74 -2.92
C THR A 111 -9.08 4.48 -1.90
N LEU A 112 -8.13 3.82 -1.24
CA LEU A 112 -7.32 4.40 -0.17
C LEU A 112 -6.21 5.28 -0.72
N ASP A 113 -6.07 6.49 -0.19
CA ASP A 113 -4.91 7.33 -0.48
C ASP A 113 -3.66 6.87 0.27
N PHE A 114 -2.51 7.44 -0.06
CA PHE A 114 -1.24 7.02 0.54
C PHE A 114 -1.15 7.29 2.05
N ASN A 115 -1.74 8.37 2.54
CA ASN A 115 -1.75 8.68 3.97
C ASN A 115 -2.65 7.69 4.73
N GLU A 116 -3.79 7.31 4.14
CA GLU A 116 -4.66 6.26 4.67
C GLU A 116 -3.93 4.92 4.70
N TRP A 117 -3.19 4.57 3.64
CA TRP A 117 -2.34 3.37 3.61
C TRP A 117 -1.27 3.38 4.69
N MET A 118 -0.59 4.51 4.90
CA MET A 118 0.45 4.65 5.92
C MET A 118 -0.13 4.54 7.33
N LYS A 119 -1.30 5.15 7.58
CA LYS A 119 -2.01 5.02 8.87
C LYS A 119 -2.43 3.57 9.12
N LEU A 120 -3.03 2.91 8.13
CA LEU A 120 -3.43 1.51 8.23
C LEU A 120 -2.24 0.58 8.48
N PHE A 121 -1.10 0.84 7.85
CA PHE A 121 0.13 0.08 8.09
C PHE A 121 0.69 0.34 9.49
N SER A 122 0.64 1.57 9.99
CA SER A 122 1.01 1.87 11.38
C SER A 122 0.13 1.12 12.38
N ASP A 123 -1.20 1.08 12.14
CA ASP A 123 -2.15 0.35 12.98
C ASP A 123 -1.80 -1.16 13.02
N TYR A 124 -1.49 -1.76 11.87
CA TYR A 124 -1.02 -3.14 11.75
C TYR A 124 0.28 -3.39 12.54
N MET A 125 1.28 -2.51 12.39
CA MET A 125 2.57 -2.64 13.06
C MET A 125 2.47 -2.48 14.59
N GLN A 126 1.51 -1.70 15.09
CA GLN A 126 1.25 -1.57 16.52
C GLN A 126 0.59 -2.84 17.10
N ASN A 127 -0.33 -3.45 16.35
CA ASN A 127 -0.95 -4.71 16.74
C ASN A 127 0.08 -5.83 16.91
N GLU A 128 0.97 -6.04 15.93
CA GLU A 128 2.02 -7.07 16.02
C GLU A 128 2.93 -6.86 17.24
N LYS A 129 3.30 -5.60 17.55
CA LYS A 129 4.13 -5.29 18.72
C LYS A 129 3.41 -5.66 20.02
N ASN A 130 2.10 -5.43 20.10
CA ASN A 130 1.32 -5.73 21.28
C ASN A 130 1.21 -7.25 21.50
N GLU A 131 1.02 -8.02 20.43
CA GLU A 131 1.01 -9.49 20.48
C GLU A 131 2.36 -10.04 20.98
N ILE A 132 3.47 -9.60 20.39
CA ILE A 132 4.82 -10.02 20.82
C ILE A 132 5.06 -9.66 22.30
N CYS A 133 4.69 -8.45 22.73
CA CYS A 133 4.82 -8.04 24.14
C CYS A 133 3.99 -8.91 25.09
N GLN A 134 2.79 -9.33 24.67
CA GLN A 134 1.93 -10.20 25.46
C GLN A 134 2.50 -11.62 25.55
N GLU A 135 3.01 -12.16 24.45
CA GLU A 135 3.65 -13.48 24.41
C GLU A 135 4.87 -13.54 25.33
N ILE A 136 5.76 -12.54 25.26
CA ILE A 136 6.95 -12.47 26.14
C ILE A 136 6.53 -12.44 27.61
N ARG A 137 5.50 -11.64 27.97
CA ARG A 137 4.97 -11.60 29.34
C ARG A 137 4.37 -12.93 29.78
N ASN A 138 3.68 -13.64 28.88
CA ASN A 138 3.08 -14.93 29.18
C ASN A 138 4.13 -16.03 29.34
N PHE A 139 5.22 -15.96 28.57
CA PHE A 139 6.37 -16.86 28.71
C PHE A 139 7.07 -16.65 30.07
N ALA A 140 7.37 -15.39 30.43
CA ALA A 140 8.01 -15.06 31.70
C ALA A 140 7.19 -15.46 32.94
N LYS A 141 5.86 -15.58 32.81
CA LYS A 141 4.97 -16.04 33.89
C LYS A 141 4.85 -17.57 34.02
N LYS A 142 5.29 -18.34 33.02
CA LYS A 142 5.27 -19.81 33.06
C LYS A 142 6.55 -20.43 33.65
N GLU A 143 7.61 -19.64 33.81
CA GLU A 143 8.90 -20.07 34.38
C GLU A 143 9.06 -19.71 35.88
N VAL A 144 7.97 -19.28 36.53
CA VAL A 144 7.86 -19.02 37.99
C VAL A 144 6.73 -19.87 38.55
#